data_AF-A0AAV6VLI0-F1
#
_entry.id   AF-A0AAV6VLI0-F1
#
_cell.length_a   1.000
_cell.length_b   1.000
_cell.length_c   1.000
_cell.angle_alpha   90.00
_cell.angle_beta   90.00
_cell.angle_gamma   90.00
#
_symmetry.space_group_name_H-M   'P 1'
#
loop_
_entity.id
_entity.type
_entity.pdbx_description
1 polymer ?
#
loop_
_entity_poly.entity_id
_entity_poly.type
_entity_poly.pdbx_seq_one_letter_code
_entity_poly.pdbx_strand_id
1 'polypeptide(L)'
;MQKVYKCLLTCSYFKGIYDRDHVKYTFAKMFRQYGPVVKEYIGRDRAIVHLFHPDDMRTVYRHDGRFPTRTSHRVMARHRKEMPDLYDSPGLGPR
;
A
#
# COMPACT_ATOMS: atom_id res chain seq x y z
N MET A 1 -7.46 -21.38 -3.53
CA MET A 1 -8.50 -20.70 -2.72
C MET A 1 -7.82 -19.88 -1.63
N GLN A 2 -7.58 -18.59 -1.85
CA GLN A 2 -6.89 -17.72 -0.89
C GLN A 2 -7.89 -17.27 0.19
N LYS A 3 -7.65 -17.68 1.45
CA LYS A 3 -8.46 -17.27 2.60
C LYS A 3 -8.26 -15.77 2.82
N VAL A 4 -9.24 -14.96 2.43
CA VAL A 4 -9.25 -13.52 2.73
C VAL A 4 -9.78 -13.36 4.15
N TYR A 5 -8.88 -13.12 5.11
CA TYR A 5 -9.26 -12.86 6.49
C TYR A 5 -9.84 -11.44 6.56
N LYS A 6 -11.16 -11.36 6.74
CA LYS A 6 -11.95 -10.12 6.69
C LYS A 6 -11.68 -9.29 7.93
N CYS A 7 -11.08 -8.11 7.76
CA CYS A 7 -10.85 -7.17 8.86
C CYS A 7 -11.73 -5.92 8.69
N LEU A 8 -12.65 -5.68 9.62
CA LEU A 8 -13.54 -4.51 9.60
C LEU A 8 -12.90 -3.39 10.42
N LEU A 9 -11.91 -2.70 9.85
CA LEU A 9 -11.06 -1.73 10.57
C LEU A 9 -11.50 -0.26 10.44
N THR A 10 -12.68 0.02 9.87
CA THR A 10 -13.19 1.41 9.75
C THR A 10 -13.21 2.18 11.08
N CYS A 11 -13.17 1.47 12.22
CA CYS A 11 -13.27 2.03 13.56
C CYS A 11 -11.98 1.96 14.41
N SER A 12 -10.92 1.24 14.01
CA SER A 12 -9.80 0.96 14.93
C SER A 12 -8.75 2.06 15.04
N TYR A 13 -8.52 2.83 13.97
CA TYR A 13 -7.60 3.99 14.00
C TYR A 13 -8.15 5.11 14.91
N PHE A 14 -9.47 5.35 14.87
CA PHE A 14 -10.13 6.30 15.76
C PHE A 14 -10.13 5.87 17.24
N LYS A 15 -10.04 4.55 17.49
CA LYS A 15 -9.95 3.98 18.84
C LYS A 15 -8.51 3.96 19.41
N GLY A 16 -7.52 4.50 18.69
CA GLY A 16 -6.11 4.54 19.13
C GLY A 16 -5.42 3.17 19.19
N ILE A 17 -6.02 2.12 18.62
CA ILE A 17 -5.46 0.76 18.63
C ILE A 17 -4.26 0.65 17.67
N TYR A 18 -4.27 1.48 16.63
CA TYR A 18 -3.27 1.57 15.58
C TYR A 18 -2.81 3.01 15.43
N ASP A 19 -1.50 3.20 15.40
CA ASP A 19 -0.86 4.50 15.28
C ASP A 19 -0.47 4.73 13.81
N ARG A 20 -0.83 5.91 13.28
CA ARG A 20 -0.53 6.32 11.90
C ARG A 20 0.90 6.82 11.74
N ASP A 21 1.50 7.38 12.79
CA ASP A 21 2.87 7.89 12.76
C ASP A 21 3.86 6.72 12.91
N HIS A 22 3.44 5.67 13.62
CA HIS A 22 4.22 4.46 13.83
C HIS A 22 3.73 3.26 13.02
N VAL A 23 3.71 3.43 11.70
CA VAL A 23 3.21 2.46 10.72
C VAL A 23 3.85 1.06 10.87
N LYS A 24 5.15 0.98 11.19
CA LYS A 24 5.87 -0.30 11.33
C LYS A 24 5.26 -1.19 12.41
N TYR A 25 4.98 -0.63 13.58
CA TYR A 25 4.40 -1.38 14.71
C TYR A 25 2.93 -1.73 14.44
N THR A 26 2.20 -0.81 13.82
CA THR A 26 0.82 -1.01 13.36
C THR A 26 0.72 -2.22 12.42
N PHE A 27 1.55 -2.29 11.39
CA PHE A 27 1.55 -3.41 10.45
C PHE A 27 2.01 -4.73 11.07
N ALA A 28 3.01 -4.70 11.95
CA ALA A 28 3.41 -5.90 12.70
C ALA A 28 2.25 -6.44 13.56
N LYS A 29 1.47 -5.55 14.19
CA LYS A 29 0.28 -5.92 14.97
C LYS A 29 -0.82 -6.49 14.09
N MET A 30 -1.09 -5.88 12.94
CA MET A 30 -2.07 -6.39 11.96
C MET A 30 -1.70 -7.78 11.47
N PHE A 31 -0.42 -8.00 11.14
CA PHE A 31 0.08 -9.30 10.71
C PHE A 31 -0.11 -10.37 11.80
N ARG A 32 0.24 -10.05 13.06
CA ARG A 32 0.05 -10.98 14.18
C ARG A 32 -1.42 -11.31 14.45
N GLN A 33 -2.33 -10.35 14.27
CA GLN A 33 -3.74 -10.51 14.61
C GLN A 33 -4.55 -11.20 13.49
N TYR A 34 -4.26 -10.89 12.23
CA TYR A 34 -5.09 -11.31 11.09
C TYR A 34 -4.34 -12.17 10.07
N GLY A 35 -3.01 -12.25 10.18
CA GLY A 35 -2.17 -13.05 9.31
C GLY A 35 -1.62 -12.30 8.09
N PRO A 36 -1.20 -13.05 7.05
CA PRO A 36 -0.37 -12.52 5.96
C PRO A 36 -1.09 -11.62 4.95
N VAL A 37 -2.43 -11.69 4.89
CA VAL A 37 -3.25 -10.90 3.96
C VAL A 37 -4.40 -10.28 4.75
N VAL A 38 -4.46 -8.95 4.78
CA VAL A 38 -5.43 -8.20 5.59
C VAL A 38 -6.18 -7.22 4.71
N LYS A 39 -7.50 -7.33 4.68
CA LYS A 39 -8.36 -6.35 4.01
C LYS A 39 -8.84 -5.32 5.03
N GLU A 40 -8.46 -4.06 4.84
CA GLU A 40 -8.90 -2.90 5.59
C GLU A 40 -9.96 -2.11 4.80
N TYR A 41 -10.94 -1.53 5.48
CA TYR A 41 -11.85 -0.55 4.89
C TYR A 41 -11.55 0.84 5.44
N ILE A 42 -11.24 1.79 4.56
CA ILE A 42 -11.04 3.20 4.88
C ILE A 42 -12.31 3.96 4.49
N GLY A 43 -13.09 4.37 5.48
CA GLY A 43 -14.41 4.96 5.25
C GLY A 43 -15.42 3.92 4.72
N ARG A 44 -16.44 4.39 3.99
CA ARG A 44 -17.50 3.50 3.46
C ARG A 44 -17.12 2.78 2.15
N ASP A 45 -16.36 3.45 1.28
CA ASP A 45 -16.25 3.01 -0.13
C ASP A 45 -14.84 2.57 -0.56
N ARG A 46 -13.83 2.71 0.30
CA ARG A 46 -12.45 2.36 -0.05
C ARG A 46 -12.00 1.16 0.76
N ALA A 47 -11.49 0.15 0.07
CA ALA A 47 -10.83 -0.98 0.69
C ALA A 47 -9.35 -0.99 0.32
N ILE A 48 -8.49 -1.21 1.30
CA ILE A 48 -7.06 -1.45 1.13
C ILE A 48 -6.80 -2.92 1.46
N VAL A 49 -5.90 -3.55 0.70
CA VAL A 49 -5.42 -4.89 1.01
C VAL A 49 -3.94 -4.77 1.34
N HIS A 50 -3.58 -5.14 2.57
CA HIS A 50 -2.21 -5.25 3.05
C HIS A 50 -1.71 -6.66 2.77
N LEU A 51 -0.55 -6.76 2.12
CA LEU A 51 0.15 -8.01 1.86
C LEU A 51 1.45 -7.97 2.66
N PHE A 52 1.72 -9.02 3.43
CA PHE A 52 2.93 -9.12 4.24
C PHE A 52 3.91 -10.17 3.71
N HIS A 53 3.46 -11.11 2.87
CA HIS A 53 4.32 -12.14 2.29
C HIS A 53 4.95 -11.67 0.96
N PRO A 54 6.25 -11.86 0.74
CA PRO A 54 6.93 -11.42 -0.49
C PRO A 54 6.39 -12.10 -1.76
N ASP A 55 5.96 -13.37 -1.66
CA ASP A 55 5.40 -14.08 -2.82
C ASP A 55 4.03 -13.53 -3.26
N ASP A 56 3.22 -13.09 -2.30
CA ASP A 56 1.93 -12.43 -2.60
C ASP A 56 2.18 -11.06 -3.24
N MET A 57 3.14 -10.30 -2.72
CA MET A 57 3.56 -9.03 -3.32
C MET A 57 4.06 -9.22 -4.75
N ARG A 58 4.89 -10.25 -4.99
CA ARG A 58 5.40 -10.60 -6.33
C ARG A 58 4.26 -10.97 -7.27
N THR A 59 3.28 -11.73 -6.80
CA THR A 59 2.12 -12.13 -7.61
C THR A 59 1.33 -10.92 -8.06
N VAL A 60 1.03 -9.99 -7.15
CA VAL A 60 0.33 -8.75 -7.49
C VAL A 60 1.18 -7.85 -8.39
N TYR A 61 2.48 -7.75 -8.13
CA TYR A 61 3.37 -6.90 -8.92
C TYR A 61 3.57 -7.41 -10.35
N ARG A 62 3.56 -8.72 -10.57
CA ARG A 62 3.70 -9.34 -11.91
C ARG A 62 2.42 -9.36 -12.71
N HIS A 63 1.28 -9.11 -12.08
CA HIS A 63 0.00 -9.11 -12.76
C HIS A 63 -0.23 -7.74 -13.42
N ASP A 64 0.12 -7.62 -14.70
CA ASP A 64 -0.13 -6.42 -15.53
C ASP A 64 -1.63 -6.31 -15.92
N GLY A 65 -2.47 -6.12 -14.91
CA GLY A 65 -3.91 -5.86 -15.07
C GLY A 65 -4.26 -4.39 -14.79
N ARG A 66 -5.51 -4.14 -14.40
CA ARG A 66 -5.99 -2.80 -13.99
C ARG A 66 -5.27 -2.25 -12.73
N PHE A 67 -4.75 -3.14 -11.90
CA PHE A 67 -3.96 -2.84 -10.70
C PHE A 67 -2.76 -3.78 -10.62
N PRO A 68 -1.61 -3.34 -10.07
CA PRO A 68 -1.40 -2.06 -9.39
C PRO A 68 -1.14 -0.89 -10.37
N THR A 69 -1.98 0.14 -10.31
CA THR A 69 -1.76 1.39 -11.07
C THR A 69 -0.96 2.37 -10.22
N ARG A 70 0.25 2.73 -10.67
CA ARG A 70 1.10 3.70 -9.98
C ARG A 70 0.91 5.10 -10.54
N THR A 71 -0.27 5.70 -10.33
CA THR A 71 -0.61 7.02 -10.90
C THR A 71 0.41 8.10 -10.52
N SER A 72 0.89 8.10 -9.28
CA SER A 72 1.96 9.01 -8.84
C SER A 72 3.26 8.84 -9.63
N HIS A 73 3.58 7.60 -10.01
CA HIS A 73 4.78 7.30 -10.79
C HIS A 73 4.62 7.67 -12.26
N ARG A 74 3.38 7.80 -12.78
CA ARG A 74 3.13 8.33 -14.14
C ARG A 74 3.48 9.82 -14.22
N VAL A 75 3.14 10.59 -13.19
CA VAL A 75 3.52 12.01 -13.09
C VAL A 75 5.05 12.13 -13.02
N MET A 76 5.70 11.30 -12.20
CA MET A 76 7.16 11.26 -12.14
C MET A 76 7.79 10.84 -13.48
N ALA A 77 7.25 9.81 -14.15
CA ALA A 77 7.75 9.39 -15.46
C ALA A 77 7.65 10.50 -16.51
N ARG A 78 6.61 11.34 -16.42
CA ARG A 78 6.48 12.54 -17.25
C ARG A 78 7.53 13.59 -16.87
N HIS A 79 7.67 13.91 -15.59
CA HIS A 79 8.64 14.91 -15.11
C HIS A 79 10.09 14.52 -15.41
N ARG A 80 10.44 13.23 -15.32
CA ARG A 80 11.77 12.74 -15.74
C ARG A 80 12.05 12.94 -17.22
N LYS A 81 11.02 12.92 -18.07
CA LYS A 81 11.15 13.17 -19.51
C LYS A 81 11.19 14.65 -19.84
N GLU A 82 10.38 15.46 -19.16
CA GLU A 82 10.23 16.90 -19.44
C GLU A 82 11.28 17.77 -18.73
N MET A 83 11.79 17.33 -17.58
CA MET A 83 12.70 18.07 -16.71
C MET A 83 13.80 17.12 -16.16
N PRO A 84 14.65 16.55 -17.04
CA PRO A 84 15.68 15.60 -16.63
C PRO A 84 16.64 16.21 -15.60
N ASP A 85 17.04 17.48 -15.77
CA ASP A 85 17.99 18.14 -14.87
C ASP A 85 17.53 18.22 -13.40
N LEU A 86 16.20 18.33 -13.19
CA LEU A 86 15.60 18.37 -11.85
C LEU A 86 15.23 16.99 -11.32
N TYR A 87 14.79 16.07 -12.20
CA TYR A 87 14.19 14.79 -11.82
C TYR A 87 15.00 13.54 -12.19
N ASP A 88 16.30 13.67 -12.48
CA ASP A 88 17.22 12.55 -12.76
C ASP A 88 17.39 11.57 -11.58
N SER A 89 16.89 11.90 -10.39
CA SER A 89 16.99 11.02 -9.24
C SER A 89 15.98 9.84 -9.29
N PRO A 90 16.36 8.67 -8.74
CA PRO A 90 15.41 7.57 -8.53
C PRO A 90 14.39 7.87 -7.43
N GLY A 91 14.51 9.01 -6.73
CA GLY A 91 13.60 9.45 -5.68
C GLY A 91 12.23 9.90 -6.17
N LEU A 92 11.38 10.27 -5.21
CA LEU A 92 10.01 10.80 -5.46
C LEU A 92 9.97 12.32 -5.67
N GLY A 93 11.09 13.01 -5.52
CA GLY A 93 11.20 14.47 -5.63
C GLY A 93 12.38 14.89 -6.50
N PRO A 94 12.44 16.19 -6.83
CA PRO A 94 13.60 16.75 -7.52
C PRO A 94 14.86 16.61 -6.66
N ARG A 95 16.03 16.64 -7.31
CA ARG A 95 17.33 16.68 -6.62
C ARG A 95 17.47 17.96 -5.80
#